data_AF-X1UHK9-F1
#
_entry.id   AF-X1UHK9-F1
#
_cell.length_a   1.000
_cell.length_b   1.000
_cell.length_c   1.000
_cell.angle_alpha   90.00
_cell.angle_beta   90.00
_cell.angle_gamma   90.00
#
_symmetry.space_group_name_H-M   'P 1'
#
loop_
_entity.id
_entity.type
_entity.pdbx_description
1 polymer ?
#
loop_
_entity_poly.entity_id
_entity_poly.type
_entity_poly.pdbx_seq_one_letter_code
_entity_poly.pdbx_strand_id
1 'polypeptide(L)'
;QLIYPHSTIVSEHIVLPINKNIKAKQKDLISSFIQFLWSKEVQQLLEDFHFYSVDEVVTQSQPGLDNIADSFTLDSLGGARVAKIDIVEKLTQNLIVPVHPDRSVH
;
A
#
# COMPACT_ATOMS: atom_id res chain seq x y z
N GLN A 1 -19.48 -4.37 10.65
CA GLN A 1 -19.69 -4.77 9.24
C GLN A 1 -18.63 -4.06 8.41
N LEU A 2 -17.75 -4.81 7.76
CA LEU A 2 -16.71 -4.28 6.88
C LEU A 2 -17.33 -4.04 5.49
N ILE A 3 -17.26 -2.81 4.97
CA ILE A 3 -17.76 -2.47 3.64
C ILE A 3 -16.59 -2.59 2.66
N TYR A 4 -16.63 -3.56 1.75
CA TYR A 4 -15.60 -3.76 0.74
C TYR A 4 -15.92 -3.00 -0.56
N PRO A 5 -14.94 -2.34 -1.18
CA PRO A 5 -15.12 -1.70 -2.49
C PRO A 5 -15.28 -2.74 -3.61
N HIS A 6 -16.12 -2.43 -4.61
CA HIS A 6 -16.30 -3.26 -5.81
C HIS A 6 -15.01 -3.35 -6.65
N SER A 7 -14.27 -2.24 -6.72
CA SER A 7 -13.00 -2.13 -7.43
C SER A 7 -12.02 -1.37 -6.53
N THR A 8 -10.87 -1.99 -6.22
CA THR A 8 -9.80 -1.34 -5.48
C THR A 8 -8.45 -1.83 -5.96
N ILE A 9 -7.42 -1.03 -5.69
CA ILE A 9 -6.04 -1.46 -5.88
C ILE A 9 -5.76 -2.51 -4.80
N VAL A 10 -5.36 -3.70 -5.23
CA VAL A 10 -4.75 -4.69 -4.34
C VAL A 10 -3.25 -4.44 -4.41
N SER A 11 -2.68 -4.04 -3.27
CA SER A 11 -1.24 -3.96 -3.11
C SER A 11 -0.83 -4.98 -2.09
N GLU A 12 0.11 -5.84 -2.45
CA GLU A 12 0.86 -6.61 -1.48
C GLU A 12 1.54 -5.67 -0.47
N HIS A 13 1.77 -6.17 0.74
CA HIS A 13 2.57 -5.46 1.73
C HIS A 13 4.02 -5.40 1.28
N ILE A 14 4.44 -4.23 0.78
CA ILE A 14 5.80 -4.00 0.34
C ILE A 14 6.63 -3.46 1.51
N VAL A 15 7.68 -4.18 1.92
CA VAL A 15 8.72 -3.64 2.84
C VAL A 15 9.97 -3.35 2.04
N LEU A 16 10.41 -2.09 2.06
CA LEU A 16 11.62 -1.66 1.37
C LEU A 16 12.62 -1.08 2.36
N PRO A 17 13.82 -1.70 2.51
CA PRO A 17 14.88 -1.08 3.28
C PRO A 17 15.41 0.15 2.55
N ILE A 18 15.38 1.29 3.23
CA ILE A 18 16.02 2.51 2.71
C ILE A 18 17.52 2.45 3.06
N ASN A 19 18.30 1.81 2.19
CA ASN A 19 19.72 1.51 2.39
C ASN A 19 20.57 2.71 2.88
N LYS A 20 20.22 3.93 2.47
CA LYS A 20 20.93 5.16 2.88
C LYS A 20 20.90 5.41 4.39
N ASN A 21 19.92 4.85 5.11
CA ASN A 21 19.73 5.03 6.54
C ASN A 21 20.27 3.85 7.38
N ILE A 22 20.86 2.84 6.73
CA ILE A 22 21.27 1.60 7.38
C ILE A 22 22.78 1.59 7.59
N LYS A 23 23.23 1.57 8.86
CA LYS A 23 24.65 1.37 9.17
C LYS A 23 25.05 -0.05 8.80
N ALA A 24 26.33 -0.26 8.42
CA ALA A 24 26.83 -1.59 8.06
C ALA A 24 26.54 -2.66 9.13
N LYS A 25 26.68 -2.31 10.41
CA LYS A 25 26.41 -3.19 11.56
C LYS A 25 24.92 -3.54 11.74
N GLN A 26 24.00 -2.81 11.11
CA GLN A 26 22.55 -3.02 11.21
C GLN A 26 22.00 -3.85 10.05
N LYS A 27 22.80 -4.10 9.00
CA LYS A 27 22.34 -4.79 7.78
C LYS A 27 21.77 -6.17 8.07
N ASP A 28 22.49 -6.96 8.86
CA ASP A 28 22.07 -8.33 9.18
C ASP A 28 20.78 -8.31 10.00
N LEU A 29 20.70 -7.46 11.03
CA LEU A 29 19.49 -7.31 11.84
C LEU A 29 18.27 -6.89 11.00
N ILE A 30 18.42 -5.87 10.15
CA ILE A 30 17.32 -5.39 9.30
C ILE A 30 16.93 -6.46 8.28
N SER A 31 17.89 -7.19 7.71
CA SER A 31 17.60 -8.27 6.76
C SER A 31 16.87 -9.42 7.43
N SER A 32 17.27 -9.82 8.64
CA SER A 32 16.57 -10.84 9.42
C SER A 32 15.17 -10.38 9.84
N PHE A 33 14.99 -9.10 10.19
CA PHE A 33 13.67 -8.56 10.50
C PHE A 33 12.76 -8.55 9.27
N ILE A 34 13.28 -8.15 8.10
CA ILE A 34 12.54 -8.26 6.84
C ILE A 34 12.17 -9.72 6.61
N GLN A 35 13.09 -10.68 6.70
CA GLN A 35 12.75 -12.10 6.53
C GLN A 35 11.67 -12.59 7.52
N PHE A 36 11.72 -12.12 8.77
CA PHE A 36 10.72 -12.46 9.78
C PHE A 36 9.31 -11.99 9.40
N LEU A 37 9.17 -10.82 8.76
CA LEU A 37 7.86 -10.33 8.31
C LEU A 37 7.21 -11.24 7.25
N TRP A 38 8.00 -12.04 6.53
CA TRP A 38 7.52 -13.03 5.55
C TRP A 38 7.41 -14.45 6.13
N SER A 39 7.63 -14.62 7.43
CA SER A 39 7.41 -15.89 8.09
C SER A 39 5.92 -16.23 8.15
N LYS A 40 5.61 -17.54 8.16
CA LYS A 40 4.23 -18.03 8.30
C LYS A 40 3.50 -17.43 9.52
N GLU A 41 4.21 -17.30 10.64
CA GLU A 41 3.65 -16.74 11.88
C GLU A 41 3.17 -15.31 11.68
N VAL A 42 3.99 -14.45 11.07
CA VAL A 42 3.60 -13.05 10.81
C VAL A 42 2.50 -12.97 9.76
N GLN A 43 2.56 -13.79 8.72
CA GLN A 43 1.52 -13.82 7.69
C GLN A 43 0.15 -14.24 8.25
N GLN A 44 0.11 -15.19 9.18
CA GLN A 44 -1.11 -15.55 9.92
C GLN A 44 -1.60 -14.40 10.81
N LEU A 45 -0.67 -13.72 11.52
CA LEU A 45 -1.04 -12.58 12.37
C LEU A 45 -1.62 -11.41 11.55
N LEU A 46 -1.11 -11.15 10.34
CA LEU A 46 -1.62 -10.10 9.47
C LEU A 46 -3.11 -10.26 9.19
N GLU A 47 -3.60 -11.49 9.00
CA GLU A 47 -5.00 -11.77 8.75
C GLU A 47 -5.90 -11.51 9.96
N ASP A 48 -5.41 -11.78 11.18
CA ASP A 48 -6.12 -11.42 12.42
C ASP A 48 -6.37 -9.90 12.51
N PHE A 49 -5.54 -9.11 11.82
CA PHE A 49 -5.67 -7.66 11.67
C PHE A 49 -6.26 -7.23 10.30
N HIS A 50 -6.86 -8.16 9.55
CA HIS A 50 -7.51 -7.92 8.25
C HIS A 50 -6.59 -7.41 7.14
N PHE A 51 -5.29 -7.73 7.22
CA PHE A 51 -4.34 -7.51 6.13
C PHE A 51 -4.26 -8.75 5.24
N TYR A 52 -4.00 -8.54 3.94
CA TYR A 52 -3.79 -9.64 3.00
C TYR A 52 -2.43 -10.28 3.26
N SER A 53 -2.42 -11.60 3.45
CA SER A 53 -1.19 -12.38 3.48
C SER A 53 -0.66 -12.57 2.05
N VAL A 54 0.67 -12.63 1.88
CA VAL A 54 1.27 -13.03 0.59
C VAL A 54 1.17 -14.54 0.35
N ASP A 55 0.85 -15.31 1.38
CA ASP A 55 0.49 -16.72 1.25
C ASP A 55 -1.01 -16.83 0.94
N GLU A 56 -1.31 -17.06 -0.35
CA GLU A 56 -2.67 -17.17 -0.87
C GLU A 56 -3.48 -18.28 -0.18
N VAL A 57 -2.81 -19.36 0.26
CA VAL A 57 -3.47 -20.49 0.93
C VAL A 57 -3.99 -20.08 2.31
N VAL A 58 -3.26 -19.19 2.99
CA VAL A 58 -3.67 -18.65 4.29
C VAL A 58 -4.84 -17.67 4.08
N THR A 59 -4.72 -16.78 3.09
CA THR A 59 -5.71 -15.73 2.80
C THR A 59 -7.09 -16.29 2.42
N GLN A 60 -7.13 -17.39 1.66
CA GLN A 60 -8.38 -18.05 1.24
C GLN A 60 -9.21 -18.65 2.39
N SER A 61 -8.64 -18.74 3.60
CA SER A 61 -9.31 -19.34 4.75
C SER A 61 -10.16 -18.35 5.57
N GLN A 62 -10.09 -17.05 5.27
CA GLN A 62 -10.73 -15.98 6.04
C GLN A 62 -11.99 -15.42 5.36
N PRO A 63 -13.19 -15.61 5.93
CA PRO A 63 -14.43 -15.05 5.39
C PRO A 63 -14.38 -13.52 5.36
N GLY A 64 -14.57 -12.92 4.18
CA GLY A 64 -14.62 -11.45 4.02
C GLY A 64 -13.35 -10.79 3.46
N LEU A 65 -12.27 -11.55 3.23
CA LEU A 65 -11.17 -11.14 2.34
C LEU A 65 -11.41 -11.58 0.88
N ASP A 66 -12.58 -12.19 0.62
CA ASP A 66 -12.97 -12.78 -0.65
C ASP A 66 -12.95 -11.79 -1.81
N ASN A 67 -12.18 -12.15 -2.85
CA ASN A 67 -12.21 -11.68 -4.23
C ASN A 67 -12.89 -10.32 -4.50
N ILE A 68 -12.10 -9.25 -4.43
CA ILE A 68 -12.44 -7.98 -5.08
C ILE A 68 -12.61 -8.27 -6.57
N ALA A 69 -13.87 -8.25 -7.03
CA ALA A 69 -14.27 -8.69 -8.37
C ALA A 69 -13.47 -8.01 -9.49
N ASP A 70 -13.22 -6.71 -9.33
CA ASP A 70 -12.45 -5.90 -10.29
C ASP A 70 -11.19 -5.31 -9.63
N SER A 71 -10.38 -6.17 -9.00
CA SER A 71 -9.06 -5.73 -8.51
C SER A 71 -8.15 -5.35 -9.67
N PHE A 72 -7.31 -4.34 -9.44
CA PHE A 72 -6.27 -3.94 -10.39
C PHE A 72 -4.97 -3.66 -9.65
N THR A 73 -3.84 -3.85 -10.34
CA THR A 73 -2.50 -3.68 -9.77
C THR A 73 -1.89 -2.34 -10.20
N LEU A 74 -0.78 -1.94 -9.57
CA LEU A 74 -0.02 -0.77 -10.04
C LEU A 74 0.49 -0.94 -11.48
N ASP A 75 0.73 -2.17 -11.91
CA ASP A 75 1.20 -2.45 -13.28
C ASP A 75 0.12 -2.15 -14.33
N SER A 76 -1.17 -2.35 -14.00
CA SER A 76 -2.27 -1.95 -14.90
C SER A 76 -2.33 -0.43 -15.10
N LEU A 77 -1.72 0.34 -14.21
CA LEU A 77 -1.56 1.80 -14.28
C LEU A 77 -0.22 2.22 -14.91
N GLY A 78 0.54 1.30 -15.52
CA GLY A 78 1.86 1.58 -16.09
C GLY A 78 3.00 1.59 -15.06
N GLY A 79 2.76 1.06 -13.86
CA GLY A 79 3.71 0.98 -12.76
C GLY A 79 3.76 2.24 -11.89
N ALA A 80 4.39 2.11 -10.72
CA ALA A 80 4.36 3.15 -9.67
C ALA A 80 4.82 4.54 -10.13
N ARG A 81 5.83 4.61 -11.00
CA ARG A 81 6.35 5.89 -11.52
C ARG A 81 5.33 6.60 -12.40
N VAL A 82 4.71 5.86 -13.32
CA VAL A 82 3.70 6.40 -14.25
C VAL A 82 2.46 6.81 -13.45
N ALA A 83 1.96 5.94 -12.58
CA ALA A 83 0.83 6.24 -11.70
C ALA A 83 1.06 7.50 -10.86
N LYS A 84 2.25 7.68 -10.28
CA LYS A 84 2.58 8.90 -9.51
C LYS A 84 2.48 10.18 -10.36
N ILE A 85 3.07 10.17 -11.55
CA ILE A 85 3.12 11.37 -12.40
C ILE A 85 1.75 11.64 -13.02
N ASP A 86 1.19 10.64 -13.68
CA ASP A 86 0.04 10.83 -14.57
C ASP A 86 -1.29 10.88 -13.81
N ILE A 87 -1.36 10.31 -12.61
CA ILE A 87 -2.56 10.31 -11.79
C ILE A 87 -2.37 11.28 -10.63
N VAL A 88 -1.42 11.01 -9.72
CA VAL A 88 -1.32 11.77 -8.46
C VAL A 88 -0.91 13.23 -8.72
N GLU A 89 0.19 13.47 -9.44
CA GLU A 89 0.72 14.83 -9.64
C GLU A 89 -0.22 15.68 -10.52
N LYS A 90 -0.75 15.11 -11.61
CA LYS A 90 -1.72 15.81 -12.48
C LYS A 90 -3.05 16.10 -11.79
N LEU A 91 -3.61 15.16 -11.02
CA LEU A 91 -4.84 15.43 -10.26
C LEU A 91 -4.60 16.48 -9.17
N THR A 92 -3.45 16.41 -8.49
CA THR A 92 -3.10 17.38 -7.45
C THR A 92 -3.01 18.80 -8.02
N GLN A 93 -2.41 18.97 -9.21
CA GLN A 93 -2.35 20.27 -9.90
C GLN A 93 -3.74 20.81 -10.26
N ASN A 94 -4.67 19.93 -10.62
CA ASN A 94 -6.06 20.30 -10.95
C ASN A 94 -6.94 20.54 -9.71
N LEU A 95 -6.51 20.08 -8.54
CA LEU A 95 -7.20 20.25 -7.25
C LEU A 95 -6.68 21.44 -6.43
N ILE A 96 -5.67 22.17 -6.92
CA ILE A 96 -5.29 23.46 -6.34
C ILE A 96 -6.41 24.46 -6.65
N VAL A 97 -7.35 24.58 -5.72
CA VAL A 97 -8.28 25.71 -5.70
C VAL A 97 -7.44 26.95 -5.41
N PRO A 98 -7.41 27.98 -6.28
CA PRO A 98 -6.77 29.24 -5.92
C PRO A 98 -7.52 29.78 -4.69
N VAL A 99 -6.83 29.84 -3.55
CA VAL A 99 -7.32 30.59 -2.40
C VAL A 99 -7.39 32.03 -2.86
N HIS A 100 -8.59 32.52 -3.16
CA HIS A 100 -8.83 33.93 -3.39
C HIS A 100 -8.40 34.65 -2.11
N PRO A 101 -7.40 35.56 -2.13
CA PRO A 101 -7.16 36.42 -1.00
C PRO A 101 -8.41 37.27 -0.84
N ASP A 102 -9.08 37.09 0.29
CA ASP A 102 -10.31 37.78 0.65
C ASP A 102 -10.14 39.29 0.44
N ARG A 103 -11.02 39.88 -0.37
CA ARG A 103 -11.02 41.30 -0.64
C ARG A 103 -11.69 42.01 0.52
N SER A 104 -10.87 42.75 1.27
CA SER A 104 -11.23 44.03 1.89
C SER A 104 -12.21 43.97 3.07
N VAL A 105 -11.66 43.92 4.28
CA VAL A 105 -12.28 44.62 5.42
C VAL A 105 -11.75 46.06 5.40
N HIS A 106 -12.52 46.99 4.83
CA HIS A 106 -12.46 48.42 5.11
C HIS A 106 -13.80 49.06 4.81
#